data_AF-X6LBQ8-F1
#
_entry.id   AF-X6LBQ8-F1
#
_cell.length_a   1.000
_cell.length_b   1.000
_cell.length_c   1.000
_cell.angle_alpha   90.00
_cell.angle_beta   90.00
_cell.angle_gamma   90.00
#
_symmetry.space_group_name_H-M   'P 1'
#
loop_
_entity.id
_entity.type
_entity.pdbx_description
1 polymer ?
#
loop_
_entity_poly.entity_id
_entity_poly.type
_entity_poly.pdbx_seq_one_letter_code
_entity_poly.pdbx_strand_id
1 'polypeptide(L)'
;MSYQNWDKVNIAKAILDHAFLEGTSFKEAILDNVSFFKACLNYTNFTNASVNQINFGEYGYLKGHLDAVSSVQFSPDGNKILSGSHDKTIRLWDASSGKQIQSLEGHSEGVTSVQFSPDGNRIVSGSFDNTIRLWDASSGKQIQNLEGHSGS
;
A
#
# COMPACT_ATOMS: atom_id res chain seq x y z
N MET A 1 -16.58 -30.92 14.12
CA MET A 1 -16.36 -29.53 13.68
C MET A 1 -17.69 -28.80 13.79
N SER A 2 -17.74 -27.66 14.47
CA SER A 2 -18.99 -26.88 14.64
C SER A 2 -19.17 -25.95 13.44
N TYR A 3 -20.13 -26.27 12.58
CA TYR A 3 -20.58 -25.39 11.51
C TYR A 3 -21.15 -24.10 12.13
N GLN A 4 -20.61 -22.94 11.80
CA GLN A 4 -21.14 -21.66 12.25
C GLN A 4 -22.20 -21.13 11.27
N ASN A 5 -23.31 -20.61 11.78
CA ASN A 5 -24.33 -19.95 10.98
C ASN A 5 -24.20 -18.43 11.14
N TRP A 6 -23.77 -17.76 10.07
CA TRP A 6 -23.63 -16.31 9.91
C TRP A 6 -24.55 -15.81 8.79
N ASP A 7 -25.70 -16.46 8.60
CA ASP A 7 -26.68 -16.05 7.60
C ASP A 7 -27.21 -14.64 7.93
N LYS A 8 -27.41 -13.83 6.90
CA LYS A 8 -27.92 -12.44 6.98
C LYS A 8 -27.05 -11.47 7.79
N VAL A 9 -25.84 -11.87 8.17
CA VAL A 9 -24.91 -10.98 8.85
C VAL A 9 -24.45 -9.86 7.92
N ASN A 10 -24.24 -8.67 8.45
CA ASN A 10 -23.58 -7.60 7.72
C ASN A 10 -22.22 -7.31 8.36
N ILE A 11 -21.17 -7.66 7.63
CA ILE A 11 -19.76 -7.45 8.03
C ILE A 11 -19.02 -6.65 6.96
N ALA A 12 -19.69 -5.76 6.23
CA ALA A 12 -19.05 -4.94 5.20
C ALA A 12 -17.80 -4.23 5.75
N LYS A 13 -16.72 -4.21 4.96
CA LYS A 13 -15.40 -3.66 5.31
C LYS A 13 -14.66 -4.39 6.43
N ALA A 14 -15.15 -5.53 6.91
CA ALA A 14 -14.45 -6.30 7.93
C ALA A 14 -13.15 -6.90 7.40
N ILE A 15 -12.20 -7.10 8.31
CA ILE A 15 -10.95 -7.80 8.06
C ILE A 15 -11.01 -9.13 8.81
N LEU A 16 -11.03 -10.23 8.06
CA LEU A 16 -11.04 -11.60 8.56
C LEU A 16 -9.64 -12.19 8.39
N ASP A 17 -8.83 -12.00 9.43
CA ASP A 17 -7.43 -12.38 9.46
C ASP A 17 -7.23 -13.70 10.20
N HIS A 18 -6.50 -14.65 9.57
CA HIS A 18 -6.34 -16.03 10.04
C HIS A 18 -7.67 -16.73 10.39
N ALA A 19 -8.76 -16.35 9.72
CA ALA A 19 -10.09 -16.86 10.01
C ALA A 19 -10.24 -18.31 9.53
N PHE A 20 -10.72 -19.20 10.39
CA PHE A 20 -11.04 -20.59 10.04
C PHE A 20 -12.56 -20.75 9.91
N LEU A 21 -13.08 -20.67 8.68
CA LEU A 21 -14.52 -20.59 8.38
C LEU A 21 -15.02 -21.88 7.70
N GLU A 22 -14.42 -23.01 8.03
CA GLU A 22 -14.81 -24.31 7.48
C GLU A 22 -16.29 -24.61 7.78
N GLY A 23 -17.09 -24.84 6.74
CA GLY A 23 -18.52 -25.13 6.86
C GLY A 23 -19.38 -23.94 7.28
N THR A 24 -18.80 -22.74 7.37
CA THR A 24 -19.57 -21.55 7.81
C THR A 24 -20.57 -21.14 6.75
N SER A 25 -21.80 -20.81 7.15
CA SER A 25 -22.82 -20.28 6.25
C SER A 25 -22.91 -18.77 6.36
N PHE A 26 -22.77 -18.08 5.24
CA PHE A 26 -22.97 -16.64 5.02
C PHE A 26 -24.16 -16.40 4.09
N LYS A 27 -25.21 -17.24 4.17
CA LYS A 27 -26.34 -17.12 3.26
C LYS A 27 -27.02 -15.76 3.45
N GLU A 28 -27.30 -15.03 2.37
CA GLU A 28 -27.95 -13.70 2.42
C GLU A 28 -27.16 -12.65 3.22
N ALA A 29 -25.87 -12.87 3.49
CA ALA A 29 -25.01 -11.93 4.22
C ALA A 29 -24.52 -10.77 3.33
N ILE A 30 -24.03 -9.69 3.95
CA ILE A 30 -23.37 -8.56 3.28
C ILE A 30 -21.90 -8.53 3.69
N LEU A 31 -21.01 -8.82 2.74
CA LEU A 31 -19.55 -8.90 2.88
C LEU A 31 -18.82 -7.93 1.94
N ASP A 32 -19.47 -6.83 1.57
CA ASP A 32 -18.89 -5.87 0.65
C ASP A 32 -17.62 -5.23 1.24
N ASN A 33 -16.54 -5.20 0.47
CA ASN A 33 -15.21 -4.70 0.86
C ASN A 33 -14.54 -5.51 1.99
N VAL A 34 -14.97 -6.76 2.23
CA VAL A 34 -14.32 -7.62 3.23
C VAL A 34 -12.96 -8.08 2.73
N SER A 35 -11.97 -8.07 3.62
CA SER A 35 -10.64 -8.62 3.36
C SER A 35 -10.46 -9.94 4.11
N PHE A 36 -10.21 -11.03 3.38
CA PHE A 36 -9.82 -12.32 3.93
C PHE A 36 -8.31 -12.46 3.86
N PHE A 37 -7.64 -12.32 5.01
CA PHE A 37 -6.20 -12.53 5.12
C PHE A 37 -5.91 -13.90 5.71
N LYS A 38 -5.18 -14.75 4.97
CA LYS A 38 -4.85 -16.12 5.42
C LYS A 38 -6.07 -16.90 5.96
N ALA A 39 -7.24 -16.67 5.38
CA ALA A 39 -8.48 -17.29 5.82
C ALA A 39 -8.72 -18.63 5.11
N CYS A 40 -9.26 -19.61 5.83
CA CYS A 40 -9.71 -20.88 5.29
C CYS A 40 -11.23 -20.85 5.09
N LEU A 41 -11.69 -21.08 3.86
CA LEU A 41 -13.10 -21.03 3.44
C LEU A 41 -13.62 -22.38 2.94
N ASN A 42 -13.14 -23.48 3.50
CA ASN A 42 -13.55 -24.83 3.09
C ASN A 42 -15.06 -25.03 3.34
N TYR A 43 -15.82 -25.48 2.34
CA TYR A 43 -17.26 -25.71 2.48
C TYR A 43 -18.06 -24.49 2.99
N THR A 44 -17.56 -23.26 2.79
CA THR A 44 -18.25 -22.04 3.19
C THR A 44 -19.40 -21.73 2.21
N ASN A 45 -20.59 -21.43 2.73
CA ASN A 45 -21.77 -21.16 1.92
C ASN A 45 -22.01 -19.66 1.75
N PHE A 46 -21.89 -19.13 0.52
CA PHE A 46 -22.15 -17.71 0.19
C PHE A 46 -23.46 -17.51 -0.60
N THR A 47 -24.42 -18.44 -0.53
CA THR A 47 -25.66 -18.34 -1.32
C THR A 47 -26.39 -17.02 -1.06
N ASN A 48 -26.68 -16.25 -2.10
CA ASN A 48 -27.32 -14.93 -2.04
C ASN A 48 -26.57 -13.88 -1.18
N ALA A 49 -25.29 -14.09 -0.87
CA ALA A 49 -24.49 -13.09 -0.18
C ALA A 49 -24.08 -11.94 -1.13
N SER A 50 -24.03 -10.72 -0.63
CA SER A 50 -23.36 -9.60 -1.30
C SER A 50 -21.87 -9.68 -1.00
N VAL A 51 -21.05 -9.76 -2.04
CA VAL A 51 -19.60 -10.03 -1.96
C VAL A 51 -18.81 -9.06 -2.86
N ASN A 52 -19.21 -7.80 -2.89
CA ASN A 52 -18.60 -6.80 -3.77
C ASN A 52 -17.21 -6.43 -3.26
N GLN A 53 -16.21 -6.37 -4.16
CA GLN A 53 -14.84 -5.92 -3.83
C GLN A 53 -14.20 -6.70 -2.67
N ILE A 54 -14.39 -8.03 -2.61
CA ILE A 54 -13.67 -8.86 -1.64
C ILE A 54 -12.18 -8.90 -1.99
N ASN A 55 -11.35 -8.71 -0.97
CA ASN A 55 -9.90 -8.88 -1.06
C ASN A 55 -9.49 -10.22 -0.47
N PHE A 56 -8.77 -11.02 -1.24
CA PHE A 56 -8.10 -12.24 -0.76
C PHE A 56 -6.58 -12.02 -0.81
N GLY A 57 -5.86 -12.30 0.29
CA GLY A 57 -4.40 -12.16 0.27
C GLY A 57 -3.69 -12.59 1.55
N GLU A 58 -2.37 -12.45 1.56
CA GLU A 58 -1.60 -12.24 2.81
C GLU A 58 -1.58 -10.73 3.12
N TYR A 59 -1.08 -10.30 4.29
CA TYR A 59 -0.91 -8.87 4.57
C TYR A 59 -0.27 -8.16 3.36
N GLY A 60 -0.98 -7.17 2.81
CA GLY A 60 -0.47 -6.37 1.72
C GLY A 60 0.69 -5.52 2.22
N TYR A 61 1.93 -5.98 2.04
CA TYR A 61 3.12 -5.16 2.19
C TYR A 61 3.72 -4.90 0.80
N LEU A 62 4.19 -3.67 0.59
CA LEU A 62 4.79 -3.23 -0.67
C LEU A 62 6.22 -3.76 -0.76
N LYS A 63 6.39 -4.95 -1.37
CA LYS A 63 7.69 -5.57 -1.58
C LYS A 63 8.44 -4.87 -2.71
N GLY A 64 9.66 -4.44 -2.44
CA GLY A 64 10.55 -3.98 -3.51
C GLY A 64 11.80 -3.28 -3.03
N HIS A 65 11.72 -2.45 -1.99
CA HIS A 65 12.91 -1.84 -1.40
C HIS A 65 13.89 -2.90 -0.90
N LEU A 66 15.17 -2.65 -1.10
CA LEU A 66 16.26 -3.59 -0.75
C LEU A 66 16.89 -3.28 0.61
N ASP A 67 16.47 -2.18 1.24
CA ASP A 67 16.92 -1.74 2.56
C ASP A 67 15.78 -1.03 3.29
N ALA A 68 16.02 -0.60 4.53
CA ALA A 68 15.06 0.06 5.41
C ALA A 68 14.30 1.19 4.70
N VAL A 69 12.98 1.16 4.80
CA VAL A 69 12.11 2.26 4.37
C VAL A 69 12.10 3.30 5.49
N SER A 70 12.58 4.50 5.19
CA SER A 70 12.78 5.58 6.16
C SER A 70 11.62 6.57 6.18
N SER A 71 10.87 6.69 5.08
CA SER A 71 9.79 7.66 4.92
C SER A 71 8.71 7.12 3.99
N VAL A 72 7.44 7.38 4.32
CA VAL A 72 6.27 7.03 3.51
C VAL A 72 5.22 8.13 3.53
N GLN A 73 4.50 8.32 2.43
CA GLN A 73 3.40 9.29 2.35
C GLN A 73 2.36 8.89 1.29
N PHE A 74 1.09 9.19 1.52
CA PHE A 74 0.08 9.18 0.45
C PHE A 74 0.20 10.42 -0.46
N SER A 75 -0.21 10.27 -1.72
CA SER A 75 -0.52 11.40 -2.58
C SER A 75 -1.75 12.17 -2.07
N PRO A 76 -1.93 13.45 -2.44
CA PRO A 76 -3.06 14.25 -1.98
C PRO A 76 -4.43 13.66 -2.33
N ASP A 77 -4.53 12.95 -3.46
CA ASP A 77 -5.72 12.25 -3.90
C ASP A 77 -5.88 10.85 -3.28
N GLY A 78 -4.91 10.38 -2.49
CA GLY A 78 -4.89 9.07 -1.84
C GLY A 78 -4.66 7.88 -2.77
N ASN A 79 -4.53 8.10 -4.09
CA ASN A 79 -4.45 7.01 -5.06
C ASN A 79 -3.05 6.40 -5.17
N LYS A 80 -2.02 7.09 -4.68
CA LYS A 80 -0.63 6.63 -4.73
C LYS A 80 0.02 6.68 -3.36
N ILE A 81 1.00 5.81 -3.15
CA ILE A 81 1.90 5.82 -2.00
C ILE A 81 3.30 6.15 -2.52
N LEU A 82 4.02 6.99 -1.79
CA LEU A 82 5.42 7.32 -2.02
C LEU A 82 6.24 6.78 -0.86
N SER A 83 7.39 6.18 -1.15
CA SER A 83 8.33 5.70 -0.14
C SER A 83 9.77 6.07 -0.48
N GLY A 84 10.55 6.42 0.53
CA GLY A 84 12.00 6.60 0.45
C GLY A 84 12.72 5.55 1.28
N SER A 85 13.90 5.10 0.83
CA SER A 85 14.65 4.03 1.48
C SER A 85 16.15 4.29 1.52
N HIS A 86 16.82 3.61 2.45
CA HIS A 86 18.27 3.53 2.51
C HIS A 86 18.90 2.82 1.30
N ASP A 87 18.10 2.13 0.48
CA ASP A 87 18.53 1.58 -0.82
C ASP A 87 18.78 2.65 -1.90
N LYS A 88 18.73 3.94 -1.51
CA LYS A 88 18.99 5.12 -2.34
C LYS A 88 17.89 5.42 -3.36
N THR A 89 16.78 4.69 -3.30
CA THR A 89 15.64 4.86 -4.21
C THR A 89 14.43 5.48 -3.52
N ILE A 90 13.62 6.13 -4.35
CA ILE A 90 12.26 6.52 -4.00
C ILE A 90 11.33 5.68 -4.87
N ARG A 91 10.26 5.13 -4.31
CA ARG A 91 9.29 4.34 -5.06
C ARG A 91 7.89 4.91 -4.95
N LEU A 92 7.19 4.82 -6.07
CA LEU A 92 5.80 5.20 -6.20
C LEU A 92 4.97 3.93 -6.40
N TRP A 93 3.87 3.82 -5.67
CA TRP A 93 3.02 2.64 -5.66
C TRP A 93 1.58 3.04 -5.91
N ASP A 94 0.85 2.16 -6.56
CA ASP A 94 -0.60 2.26 -6.67
C ASP A 94 -1.20 1.82 -5.33
N ALA A 95 -1.96 2.70 -4.67
CA ALA A 95 -2.47 2.45 -3.33
C ALA A 95 -3.52 1.32 -3.30
N SER A 96 -4.22 1.10 -4.42
CA SER A 96 -5.30 0.10 -4.52
C SER A 96 -4.78 -1.31 -4.74
N SER A 97 -3.79 -1.46 -5.62
CA SER A 97 -3.26 -2.74 -6.07
C SER A 97 -1.95 -3.13 -5.40
N GLY A 98 -1.30 -2.18 -4.73
CA GLY A 98 0.02 -2.35 -4.13
C GLY A 98 1.15 -2.55 -5.14
N LYS A 99 0.89 -2.34 -6.44
CA LYS A 99 1.90 -2.48 -7.48
C LYS A 99 2.80 -1.25 -7.51
N GLN A 100 4.09 -1.48 -7.71
CA GLN A 100 5.02 -0.39 -7.98
C GLN A 100 4.70 0.24 -9.35
N ILE A 101 4.47 1.55 -9.35
CA ILE A 101 4.29 2.38 -10.54
C ILE A 101 5.65 2.81 -11.07
N GLN A 102 6.54 3.28 -10.17
CA GLN A 102 7.81 3.86 -10.58
C GLN A 102 8.91 3.72 -9.51
N SER A 103 10.17 3.71 -9.96
CA SER A 103 11.38 3.90 -9.15
C SER A 103 12.03 5.21 -9.59
N LEU A 104 12.37 6.09 -8.65
CA LEU A 104 13.10 7.32 -8.90
C LEU A 104 14.50 7.14 -8.30
N GLU A 105 15.49 7.15 -9.19
CA GLU A 105 16.89 6.91 -8.88
C GLU A 105 17.69 8.18 -9.11
N GLY A 106 18.74 8.38 -8.32
CA GLY A 106 19.68 9.47 -8.52
C GLY A 106 20.39 9.90 -7.25
N HIS A 107 19.78 9.73 -6.08
CA HIS A 107 20.46 9.94 -4.80
C HIS A 107 21.65 8.98 -4.68
N SER A 108 22.78 9.48 -4.16
CA SER A 108 23.98 8.65 -3.99
C SER A 108 24.06 8.00 -2.62
N GLU A 109 23.20 8.37 -1.68
CA GLU A 109 23.07 7.80 -0.35
C GLU A 109 21.60 7.63 0.05
N GLY A 110 21.37 7.00 1.20
CA GLY A 110 20.03 6.67 1.67
C GLY A 110 19.08 7.86 1.72
N VAL A 111 17.88 7.68 1.17
CA VAL A 111 16.81 8.67 1.21
C VAL A 111 16.24 8.68 2.63
N THR A 112 16.04 9.85 3.22
CA THR A 112 15.60 10.00 4.61
C THR A 112 14.21 10.62 4.72
N SER A 113 13.77 11.36 3.69
CA SER A 113 12.46 11.99 3.66
C SER A 113 11.96 12.09 2.22
N VAL A 114 10.65 11.89 2.05
CA VAL A 114 9.95 12.08 0.77
C VAL A 114 8.62 12.78 1.01
N GLN A 115 8.23 13.67 0.11
CA GLN A 115 6.93 14.33 0.18
C GLN A 115 6.35 14.65 -1.19
N PHE A 116 5.03 14.53 -1.33
CA PHE A 116 4.26 15.12 -2.42
C PHE A 116 4.03 16.61 -2.21
N SER A 117 4.02 17.37 -3.31
CA SER A 117 3.40 18.69 -3.32
C SER A 117 1.89 18.58 -3.09
N PRO A 118 1.23 19.65 -2.58
CA PRO A 118 -0.22 19.62 -2.32
C PRO A 118 -1.09 19.35 -3.55
N ASP A 119 -0.60 19.69 -4.74
CA ASP A 119 -1.25 19.40 -6.02
C ASP A 119 -0.93 18.00 -6.58
N GLY A 120 -0.02 17.26 -5.94
CA GLY A 120 0.39 15.90 -6.32
C GLY A 120 1.30 15.83 -7.56
N ASN A 121 1.65 16.96 -8.17
CA ASN A 121 2.40 16.99 -9.43
C ASN A 121 3.91 16.89 -9.23
N ARG A 122 4.40 17.15 -8.02
CA ARG A 122 5.82 17.13 -7.70
C ARG A 122 6.09 16.27 -6.48
N ILE A 123 7.30 15.73 -6.45
CA ILE A 123 7.85 15.03 -5.31
C ILE A 123 9.11 15.77 -4.88
N VAL A 124 9.31 15.93 -3.58
CA VAL A 124 10.58 16.37 -2.99
C VAL A 124 11.17 15.24 -2.16
N SER A 125 12.49 15.12 -2.17
CA SER A 125 13.21 14.15 -1.35
C SER A 125 14.45 14.76 -0.72
N GLY A 126 14.79 14.28 0.47
CA GLY A 126 16.07 14.53 1.15
C GLY A 126 16.83 13.23 1.38
N SER A 127 18.16 13.30 1.35
CA SER A 127 19.05 12.14 1.48
C SER A 127 20.28 12.47 2.31
N PHE A 128 20.92 11.42 2.83
CA PHE A 128 22.26 11.49 3.42
C PHE A 128 23.35 11.95 2.44
N ASP A 129 23.06 12.09 1.14
CA ASP A 129 23.98 12.68 0.17
C ASP A 129 24.07 14.22 0.24
N ASN A 130 23.42 14.81 1.24
CA ASN A 130 23.33 16.25 1.49
C ASN A 130 22.59 17.04 0.39
N THR A 131 21.82 16.36 -0.46
CA THR A 131 21.00 17.01 -1.49
C THR A 131 19.52 16.94 -1.16
N ILE A 132 18.80 17.96 -1.62
CA ILE A 132 17.35 17.92 -1.77
C ILE A 132 17.06 17.80 -3.27
N ARG A 133 16.18 16.89 -3.68
CA ARG A 133 15.81 16.72 -5.09
C ARG A 133 14.33 16.96 -5.31
N LEU A 134 14.03 17.61 -6.43
CA LEU A 134 12.67 17.83 -6.89
C LEU A 134 12.43 16.98 -8.12
N TRP A 135 11.30 16.28 -8.16
CA TRP A 135 10.94 15.34 -9.21
C TRP A 135 9.56 15.66 -9.77
N ASP A 136 9.37 15.38 -11.05
CA ASP A 136 8.06 15.38 -11.68
C ASP A 136 7.33 14.08 -11.30
N ALA A 137 6.17 14.16 -10.66
CA ALA A 137 5.48 12.98 -10.15
C ALA A 137 4.89 12.09 -11.26
N SER A 138 4.69 12.63 -12.46
CA SER A 138 4.07 11.90 -13.58
C SER A 138 5.10 11.10 -14.38
N SER A 139 6.27 11.67 -14.60
CA SER A 139 7.35 11.10 -15.40
C SER A 139 8.47 10.50 -14.55
N GLY A 140 8.50 10.84 -13.26
CA GLY A 140 9.58 10.52 -12.29
C GLY A 140 10.94 11.07 -12.67
N LYS A 141 11.01 12.02 -13.61
CA LYS A 141 12.24 12.70 -13.96
C LYS A 141 12.61 13.70 -12.88
N GLN A 142 13.89 13.78 -12.58
CA GLN A 142 14.41 14.84 -11.73
C GLN A 142 14.28 16.20 -12.45
N ILE A 143 13.64 17.15 -11.77
CA ILE A 143 13.50 18.54 -12.19
C ILE A 143 14.71 19.36 -11.70
N GLN A 144 15.11 19.16 -10.44
CA GLN A 144 16.15 19.99 -9.82
C GLN A 144 16.95 19.21 -8.77
N ASN A 145 18.25 19.49 -8.70
CA ASN A 145 19.12 19.15 -7.58
C ASN A 145 19.38 20.42 -6.76
N LEU A 146 19.15 20.38 -5.46
CA LEU A 146 19.38 21.49 -4.54
C LEU A 146 20.50 21.09 -3.58
N GLU A 147 21.64 21.75 -3.74
CA GLU A 147 22.83 21.59 -2.91
C GLU A 147 22.94 22.76 -1.93
N GLY A 148 23.70 22.56 -0.84
CA GLY A 148 23.93 23.61 0.16
C GLY A 148 23.96 23.09 1.60
N HIS A 149 23.46 21.88 1.83
CA HIS A 149 23.75 21.17 3.07
C HIS A 149 25.18 20.62 3.01
N SER A 150 25.93 20.82 4.09
CA SER A 150 27.20 20.12 4.31
C SER A 150 26.98 19.10 5.40
N GLY A 151 27.41 17.86 5.14
CA GLY A 151 27.39 16.81 6.16
C GLY A 151 28.23 17.24 7.36
N SER A 152 27.83 16.80 8.55
CA SER A 152 28.57 17.02 9.80
C SER A 152 29.81 16.15 9.90
#